data_AF-A0A1I9LER8-F1
#
_entry.id   AF-A0A1I9LER8-F1
#
_cell.length_a   1.000
_cell.length_b   1.000
_cell.length_c   1.000
_cell.angle_alpha   90.00
_cell.angle_beta   90.00
_cell.angle_gamma   90.00
#
_symmetry.space_group_name_H-M   'P 1'
#
loop_
_entity.id
_entity.type
_entity.pdbx_description
1 polymer ?
#
loop_
_entity_poly.entity_id
_entity_poly.type
_entity_poly.pdbx_seq_one_letter_code
_entity_poly.pdbx_strand_id
1 'polypeptide(L)' 'HFGHIELARPVFHPGFIVKVKKILESICVNCGKLKADISDPNFADKIRHVRDLKTRMAIVWNHCKS' A
#
# COMPACT_ATOMS: atom_id res chain seq x y z
N HIS A 1 -11.57 17.76 26.06
CA HIS A 1 -10.77 18.42 25.01
C HIS A 1 -9.54 17.54 24.76
N PHE A 2 -9.22 17.20 23.52
CA PHE A 2 -8.02 16.39 23.23
C PHE A 2 -6.80 17.31 23.07
N GLY A 3 -5.66 16.90 23.61
CA GLY A 3 -4.36 17.56 23.38
C GLY A 3 -3.55 16.84 22.30
N HIS A 4 -2.58 17.53 21.69
CA HIS A 4 -1.62 16.96 20.78
C HIS A 4 -0.20 17.42 21.14
N ILE A 5 0.81 16.66 20.72
CA ILE A 5 2.22 16.98 20.91
C ILE A 5 2.91 16.88 19.55
N GLU A 6 3.66 17.91 19.18
CA GLU A 6 4.49 17.91 17.98
C GLU A 6 5.85 17.25 18.28
N LEU A 7 6.22 16.25 17.50
CA LEU A 7 7.50 15.57 17.63
C LEU A 7 8.55 16.23 16.74
N ALA A 8 9.80 16.24 17.18
CA ALA A 8 10.92 16.80 16.42
C ALA A 8 11.20 16.07 15.09
N ARG A 9 10.78 14.79 14.98
CA ARG A 9 10.98 13.93 13.80
C ARG A 9 9.79 12.99 13.62
N PRO A 10 9.50 12.56 12.38
CA PRO A 10 8.49 11.54 12.13
C PRO A 10 8.90 10.20 12.77
N VAL A 11 7.93 9.48 13.30
CA VAL A 11 8.10 8.15 13.88
C VAL A 11 7.12 7.18 13.24
N PHE A 12 7.54 5.92 13.07
CA PHE A 12 6.61 4.88 12.62
C PHE A 12 5.67 4.48 13.75
N HIS A 13 4.38 4.39 13.43
CA HIS A 13 3.40 3.82 14.35
C HIS A 13 3.50 2.28 14.35
N PRO A 14 3.76 1.62 15.50
CA PRO A 14 3.96 0.17 15.56
C PRO A 14 2.79 -0.64 14.99
N GLY A 15 1.55 -0.20 15.22
CA GLY A 15 0.35 -0.87 14.70
C GLY A 15 0.18 -0.79 13.17
N PHE A 16 0.94 0.06 12.48
CA PHE A 16 0.83 0.26 11.03
C PHE A 16 2.09 -0.12 10.26
N ILE A 17 3.19 -0.47 10.94
CA ILE A 17 4.49 -0.71 10.28
C ILE A 17 4.41 -1.79 9.19
N VAL A 18 3.64 -2.85 9.43
CA VAL A 18 3.42 -3.93 8.45
C VAL A 18 2.67 -3.42 7.21
N LYS A 19 1.68 -2.55 7.40
CA LYS A 19 0.93 -1.96 6.28
C LYS A 19 1.81 -1.00 5.47
N VAL A 20 2.60 -0.16 6.15
CA VAL A 20 3.56 0.75 5.52
C VAL A 20 4.55 -0.03 4.65
N LYS A 21 5.15 -1.10 5.19
CA LYS A 21 6.04 -1.98 4.42
C LYS A 21 5.39 -2.50 3.14
N LYS A 22 4.16 -3.04 3.22
CA LYS A 22 3.44 -3.54 2.04
C LYS A 22 3.17 -2.45 0.99
N ILE A 23 2.86 -1.22 1.42
CA ILE A 23 2.67 -0.08 0.52
C ILE A 23 3.99 0.23 -0.19
N LEU A 24 5.08 0.37 0.56
CA LEU A 24 6.41 0.66 0.01
C LEU A 24 6.90 -0.42 -0.96
N GLU A 25 6.58 -1.69 -0.70
CA GLU A 25 6.87 -2.80 -1.61
C GLU A 25 6.00 -2.75 -2.89
N SER A 26 4.84 -2.09 -2.84
CA SER A 26 3.89 -2.00 -3.96
C SER A 26 4.12 -0.80 -4.88
N ILE A 27 4.89 0.21 -4.45
CA ILE A 27 5.15 1.43 -5.21
C ILE A 27 6.62 1.56 -5.61
N CYS A 28 6.89 2.30 -6.66
CA CYS A 28 8.25 2.74 -6.98
C CYS A 28 8.67 3.81 -5.98
N VAL A 29 9.73 3.56 -5.20
CA VAL A 29 10.25 4.50 -4.19
C VAL A 29 10.81 5.79 -4.76
N ASN A 30 11.06 5.84 -6.08
CA ASN A 30 11.56 7.03 -6.76
C ASN A 30 10.45 7.96 -7.27
N CYS A 31 9.35 7.41 -7.81
CA CYS A 31 8.28 8.21 -8.43
C CYS A 31 6.91 8.10 -7.76
N GLY A 32 6.76 7.22 -6.76
CA GLY A 32 5.51 7.01 -6.02
C GLY A 32 4.42 6.27 -6.77
N LYS A 33 4.62 5.91 -8.05
CA LYS A 33 3.64 5.15 -8.84
C LYS A 33 3.53 3.70 -8.37
N LEU A 34 2.34 3.12 -8.50
CA LEU A 34 2.14 1.69 -8.29
C LEU A 34 2.98 0.91 -9.31
N LYS A 35 3.60 -0.20 -8.86
CA LYS A 35 4.36 -1.10 -9.75
C LYS A 35 3.45 -1.93 -10.68
N ALA A 36 2.15 -1.96 -10.39
CA ALA A 36 1.12 -2.63 -11.18
C ALA A 36 0.32 -1.60 -12.00
N ASP A 37 -0.06 -1.97 -13.22
CA ASP A 37 -0.86 -1.14 -14.12
C ASP A 37 -2.11 -1.90 -14.58
N ILE A 38 -3.25 -1.22 -14.66
CA ILE A 38 -4.51 -1.77 -15.17
C ILE A 38 -4.48 -1.99 -16.69
N SER A 39 -3.46 -1.50 -17.38
CA SER A 39 -3.19 -1.85 -18.77
C SER A 39 -2.77 -3.32 -18.92
N ASP A 40 -2.25 -3.97 -17.86
CA ASP A 40 -2.04 -5.42 -17.83
C ASP A 40 -3.38 -6.12 -17.55
N PRO A 41 -3.96 -6.86 -18.51
CA PRO A 41 -5.21 -7.58 -18.32
C PRO A 41 -5.16 -8.56 -17.15
N ASN A 42 -4.01 -9.21 -16.93
CA ASN A 42 -3.83 -10.18 -15.84
C ASN A 42 -3.95 -9.54 -14.45
N PHE A 43 -3.51 -8.29 -14.32
CA PHE A 43 -3.66 -7.54 -13.08
C PHE A 43 -5.06 -6.95 -12.98
N ALA A 44 -5.57 -6.34 -14.06
CA ALA A 44 -6.89 -5.72 -14.10
C ALA A 44 -7.99 -6.71 -13.67
N ASP A 45 -8.00 -7.92 -14.22
CA ASP A 45 -9.01 -8.94 -13.91
C ASP A 45 -8.95 -9.40 -12.45
N LYS A 46 -7.74 -9.47 -11.85
CA LYS A 46 -7.56 -9.83 -10.44
C LYS A 46 -8.15 -8.81 -9.47
N ILE A 47 -8.19 -7.53 -9.84
CA ILE A 47 -8.69 -6.46 -8.95
C ILE A 47 -10.11 -5.99 -9.29
N ARG A 48 -10.60 -6.26 -10.51
CA ARG A 48 -11.84 -5.69 -11.07
C ARG A 48 -13.07 -5.89 -10.18
N HIS A 49 -13.20 -7.07 -9.57
CA HIS A 49 -14.38 -7.44 -8.78
C HIS A 49 -14.14 -7.47 -7.27
N VAL A 50 -12.94 -7.09 -6.80
CA VAL A 50 -12.59 -7.17 -5.38
C VAL A 50 -13.02 -5.91 -4.65
N ARG A 51 -14.13 -6.03 -3.90
CA ARG A 51 -14.69 -4.92 -3.11
C ARG A 51 -14.03 -4.75 -1.74
N ASP A 52 -13.63 -5.86 -1.11
CA ASP A 52 -12.97 -5.80 0.19
C ASP A 52 -11.56 -5.21 0.08
N LEU A 53 -11.31 -4.13 0.81
CA LEU A 53 -10.07 -3.36 0.75
C LEU A 53 -8.86 -4.16 1.26
N LYS A 54 -9.06 -5.02 2.27
CA LYS A 54 -7.96 -5.83 2.82
C LYS A 54 -7.50 -6.87 1.80
N THR A 55 -8.46 -7.53 1.16
CA THR A 55 -8.23 -8.50 0.10
C THR A 55 -7.61 -7.85 -1.11
N ARG A 56 -8.14 -6.70 -1.56
CA ARG A 56 -7.58 -5.94 -2.69
C ARG A 56 -6.13 -5.54 -2.43
N MET A 57 -5.82 -5.03 -1.23
CA MET A 57 -4.44 -4.70 -0.85
C MET A 57 -3.52 -5.91 -0.88
N ALA A 58 -3.98 -7.08 -0.40
CA ALA A 58 -3.19 -8.32 -0.43
C ALA A 58 -2.88 -8.77 -1.88
N ILE A 59 -3.85 -8.66 -2.79
CA ILE A 59 -3.67 -9.00 -4.21
C ILE A 59 -2.66 -8.06 -4.86
N VAL A 60 -2.83 -6.74 -4.67
CA VAL A 60 -1.90 -5.73 -5.21
C VAL A 60 -0.49 -5.97 -4.71
N TRP A 61 -0.34 -6.15 -3.40
CA TRP A 61 0.97 -6.40 -2.80
C TRP A 61 1.60 -7.69 -3.31
N ASN A 62 0.85 -8.79 -3.43
CA ASN A 62 1.37 -10.04 -3.97
C ASN A 62 1.80 -9.94 -5.44
N HIS A 63 1.16 -9.07 -6.22
CA HIS A 63 1.55 -8.81 -7.61
C HIS A 63 2.81 -7.92 -7.70
N CYS A 64 3.00 -6.98 -6.76
CA CYS A 64 4.11 -6.03 -6.79
C CYS A 64 5.34 -6.46 -6.00
N LYS A 65 5.21 -7.38 -5.04
CA LYS A 65 6.33 -7.85 -4.23
C LYS A 65 7.23 -8.70 -5.12
N SER A 66 8.46 -8.22 -5.31
CA SER A 66 9.58 -8.92 -5.92
C SER A 66 10.76 -8.75 -4.99
#